data_AF-A0AAV5WNW9-F1
#
_entry.id   AF-A0AAV5WNW9-F1
#
_cell.length_a   1.000
_cell.length_b   1.000
_cell.length_c   1.000
_cell.angle_alpha   90.00
_cell.angle_beta   90.00
_cell.angle_gamma   90.00
#
_symmetry.space_group_name_H-M   'P 1'
#
loop_
_entity.id
_entity.type
_entity.pdbx_description
1 polymer ?
#
loop_
_entity_poly.entity_id
_entity_poly.type
_entity_poly.pdbx_seq_one_letter_code
_entity_poly.pdbx_strand_id
1 'polypeptide(L)'
;NSLIQEYSYFFISLAIFFSQSLSILILIFYFYFYVISLNIRAFLIVFNLMLYTSDIFSLSPGIYTLIVPGPIRRKCLSTLPNCMR
;
A
#
# COMPACT_ATOMS: atom_id res chain seq x y z
N ASN A 1 4.35 -20.21 17.66
CA ASN A 1 3.35 -19.36 16.96
C ASN A 1 3.49 -17.86 17.21
N SER A 2 3.90 -17.40 18.41
CA SER A 2 4.10 -15.97 18.70
C SER A 2 5.22 -15.32 17.86
N LEU A 3 6.40 -15.97 17.74
CA LEU A 3 7.51 -15.45 16.94
C LEU A 3 7.15 -15.21 15.46
N ILE A 4 6.47 -16.15 14.82
CA ILE A 4 6.04 -16.02 13.41
C ILE A 4 5.09 -14.83 13.24
N GLN A 5 4.25 -14.58 14.25
CA GLN A 5 3.33 -13.46 14.27
C GLN A 5 4.08 -12.13 14.40
N GLU A 6 5.09 -12.04 15.28
CA GLU A 6 5.95 -10.85 15.44
C GLU A 6 6.70 -10.49 14.16
N TYR A 7 7.32 -11.48 13.49
CA TYR A 7 7.98 -11.25 12.20
C TYR A 7 6.99 -10.77 11.13
N SER A 8 5.80 -11.37 11.08
CA SER A 8 4.76 -10.95 10.13
C SER A 8 4.33 -9.50 10.37
N TYR A 9 4.14 -9.09 11.63
CA TYR A 9 3.81 -7.71 11.97
C TYR A 9 4.93 -6.73 11.63
N PHE A 10 6.18 -7.12 11.84
CA PHE A 10 7.34 -6.31 11.45
C PHE A 10 7.43 -6.09 9.94
N PHE A 11 7.22 -7.13 9.13
CA PHE A 11 7.23 -6.98 7.67
C PHE A 11 6.07 -6.13 7.16
N ILE A 12 4.89 -6.28 7.76
CA ILE A 12 3.73 -5.45 7.42
C ILE A 12 3.98 -3.98 7.76
N SER A 13 4.50 -3.68 8.95
CA SER A 13 4.79 -2.30 9.35
C SER A 13 5.89 -1.68 8.50
N LEU A 14 6.93 -2.44 8.13
CA LEU A 14 7.99 -2.00 7.22
C LEU A 14 7.45 -1.73 5.81
N ALA A 15 6.58 -2.59 5.29
CA ALA A 15 5.95 -2.38 3.99
C ALA A 15 5.06 -1.12 3.98
N ILE A 16 4.31 -0.88 5.06
CA ILE A 16 3.52 0.34 5.23
C ILE A 16 4.44 1.57 5.30
N PHE A 17 5.54 1.50 6.05
CA PHE A 17 6.49 2.60 6.17
C PHE A 17 7.07 3.01 4.80
N PHE A 18 7.53 2.05 4.00
CA PHE A 18 8.06 2.32 2.65
C PHE A 18 6.99 2.90 1.72
N SER A 19 5.80 2.31 1.72
CA SER A 19 4.65 2.75 0.94
C SER A 19 4.27 4.21 1.25
N GLN A 20 4.22 4.57 2.54
CA GLN A 20 3.90 5.93 2.98
C GLN A 20 5.04 6.91 2.68
N SER A 21 6.30 6.50 2.86
CA SER A 21 7.47 7.34 2.55
C SER A 21 7.53 7.69 1.05
N LEU A 22 7.27 6.71 0.17
CA LEU A 22 7.22 6.94 -1.28
C LEU A 22 6.06 7.84 -1.70
N SER A 23 4.90 7.68 -1.06
CA SER A 23 3.73 8.54 -1.32
C SER A 23 4.01 10.01 -0.96
N ILE A 24 4.69 10.27 0.18
CA ILE A 24 5.11 11.63 0.58
C ILE A 24 6.13 12.20 -0.41
N LEU A 25 7.09 11.40 -0.86
CA LEU A 25 8.09 11.83 -1.84
C LEU A 25 7.45 12.25 -3.17
N ILE A 26 6.47 11.51 -3.66
CA ILE A 26 5.72 11.86 -4.88
C ILE A 26 4.91 13.15 -4.69
N LEU A 27 4.31 13.35 -3.52
CA LEU A 27 3.61 14.59 -3.18
C LEU A 27 4.54 15.81 -3.20
N ILE A 28 5.77 15.68 -2.71
CA ILE A 28 6.78 16.74 -2.76
C ILE A 28 7.13 17.08 -4.22
N PHE A 29 7.33 16.07 -5.07
CA PHE A 29 7.57 16.31 -6.51
C PHE A 29 6.37 17.00 -7.18
N TYR A 30 5.15 16.58 -6.87
CA TYR A 30 3.94 17.22 -7.36
C TYR A 30 3.91 18.71 -7.00
N PHE A 31 4.15 19.04 -5.72
CA PHE A 31 4.18 20.42 -5.26
C PHE A 31 5.29 21.24 -5.92
N TYR A 32 6.48 20.64 -6.08
CA TYR A 32 7.60 21.26 -6.76
C TYR A 32 7.27 21.64 -8.22
N PHE A 33 6.71 20.71 -8.99
CA PHE A 33 6.35 20.97 -10.39
C PHE A 33 5.18 21.95 -10.53
N TYR A 34 4.25 21.94 -9.58
CA TYR A 34 3.11 22.87 -9.56
C TYR A 34 3.53 24.31 -9.22
N VAL A 35 4.33 24.49 -8.17
CA VAL A 35 4.64 25.83 -7.62
C VAL A 35 5.86 26.47 -8.26
N ILE A 36 6.93 25.70 -8.50
CA ILE A 36 8.23 26.26 -8.91
C ILE A 36 8.39 26.24 -10.43
N SER A 37 8.07 25.12 -11.09
CA SER A 37 8.39 24.93 -12.51
C SER A 37 7.26 25.33 -13.47
N LEU A 38 6.00 25.42 -13.01
CA LEU A 38 4.79 25.66 -13.83
C LEU A 38 4.75 24.86 -15.15
N ASN A 39 5.35 23.66 -15.16
CA ASN A 39 5.41 22.83 -16.36
C ASN A 39 4.24 21.85 -16.37
N ILE A 40 3.16 22.25 -17.05
CA ILE A 40 1.87 21.54 -17.10
C ILE A 40 2.04 20.09 -17.60
N ARG A 41 2.98 19.83 -18.52
CA ARG A 41 3.24 18.48 -19.03
C ARG A 41 3.89 17.58 -17.97
N ALA A 42 4.91 18.09 -17.28
CA ALA A 42 5.56 17.36 -16.20
C ALA A 42 4.59 17.12 -15.03
N PHE A 43 3.76 18.12 -14.71
CA PHE A 43 2.70 18.02 -13.72
C PHE A 43 1.71 16.88 -14.02
N LEU A 44 1.20 16.79 -15.26
CA LEU A 44 0.29 15.72 -15.67
C LEU A 44 0.92 14.32 -15.55
N ILE A 45 2.20 14.19 -15.89
CA ILE A 45 2.92 12.90 -15.76
C ILE A 45 3.03 12.52 -14.28
N VAL A 46 3.46 13.46 -13.43
CA VAL A 46 3.63 13.23 -11.98
C VAL A 46 2.27 12.93 -11.33
N PHE A 47 1.20 13.59 -11.75
CA PHE A 47 -0.16 13.34 -11.26
C PHE A 47 -0.65 11.93 -11.63
N ASN A 48 -0.46 11.49 -12.87
CA ASN A 48 -0.79 10.12 -13.26
C ASN A 48 0.06 9.11 -12.47
N LEU A 49 1.35 9.38 -12.30
CA LEU A 49 2.24 8.52 -11.53
C LEU A 49 1.81 8.43 -10.06
N MET A 50 1.37 9.54 -9.46
CA MET A 50 0.78 9.60 -8.13
C MET A 50 -0.45 8.71 -8.00
N LEU A 51 -1.39 8.76 -8.95
CA LEU A 51 -2.59 7.92 -8.95
C LEU A 51 -2.25 6.43 -9.03
N TYR A 52 -1.38 6.05 -9.97
CA TYR A 52 -0.98 4.64 -10.11
C TYR A 52 -0.24 4.12 -8.89
N THR A 53 0.67 4.91 -8.34
CA THR A 53 1.44 4.50 -7.16
C THR A 53 0.56 4.45 -5.92
N SER A 54 -0.37 5.38 -5.71
CA SER A 54 -1.28 5.34 -4.55
C SER A 54 -2.14 4.08 -4.54
N ASP A 55 -2.64 3.66 -5.71
CA ASP A 55 -3.47 2.47 -5.82
C ASP A 55 -2.67 1.20 -5.52
N ILE A 56 -1.49 1.06 -6.10
CA ILE A 56 -0.59 -0.09 -5.87
C ILE A 56 -0.12 -0.15 -4.41
N PHE A 57 0.18 1.01 -3.82
CA PHE A 57 0.63 1.11 -2.43
C PHE A 57 -0.49 0.82 -1.43
N SER A 58 -1.74 1.17 -1.74
CA SER A 58 -2.91 0.80 -0.93
C SER A 58 -3.20 -0.70 -0.97
N LEU A 59 -2.86 -1.38 -2.08
CA LEU A 59 -3.04 -2.82 -2.26
C LEU A 59 -1.95 -3.65 -1.58
N SER A 60 -0.79 -3.06 -1.34
CA SER A 60 0.39 -3.76 -0.80
C SER A 60 0.10 -4.46 0.56
N PRO A 61 -0.49 -3.80 1.58
CA PRO A 61 -0.87 -4.47 2.83
C PRO A 61 -1.92 -5.57 2.59
N GLY A 62 -2.87 -5.34 1.69
CA GLY A 62 -3.92 -6.30 1.34
C GLY A 62 -3.36 -7.59 0.77
N ILE A 63 -2.46 -7.49 -0.21
CA ILE A 63 -1.76 -8.63 -0.81
C ILE A 63 -0.93 -9.38 0.25
N TYR A 64 -0.20 -8.67 1.11
CA TYR A 64 0.57 -9.28 2.19
C TYR A 64 -0.32 -10.08 3.16
N THR A 65 -1.51 -9.59 3.48
CA THR A 65 -2.46 -10.32 4.35
C THR A 65 -3.09 -11.56 3.70
N LEU A 66 -3.20 -11.58 2.36
CA LEU A 66 -3.69 -12.74 1.60
C LEU A 66 -2.63 -13.83 1.43
N ILE A 67 -1.38 -13.44 1.18
CA ILE A 67 -0.26 -14.36 0.94
C ILE A 67 0.22 -15.01 2.24
N VAL A 68 0.39 -14.23 3.31
CA VAL A 68 0.90 -14.76 4.57
C VAL A 68 -0.23 -15.53 5.27
N PRO A 69 -0.02 -16.81 5.66
CA PRO A 69 -1.01 -17.62 6.38
C PRO A 69 -1.15 -17.15 7.84
N GLY A 70 -1.65 -15.94 8.03
CA GLY A 70 -1.94 -15.34 9.31
C GLY A 70 -3.32 -15.73 9.87
N PRO A 71 -3.64 -15.33 11.11
CA PRO A 71 -4.95 -15.54 11.73
C PRO A 71 -6.11 -14.91 10.94
N ILE A 72 -5.83 -13.85 10.17
CA ILE A 72 -6.80 -13.17 9.30
C ILE A 72 -7.31 -14.09 8.19
N ARG A 73 -6.42 -14.84 7.52
CA ARG A 73 -6.79 -15.83 6.50
C ARG A 73 -7.65 -16.96 7.10
N ARG A 74 -7.37 -17.39 8.34
CA ARG A 74 -8.18 -18.41 9.04
C ARG A 74 -9.59 -17.91 9.35
N LYS A 75 -9.73 -16.64 9.78
CA LYS A 75 -11.05 -16.03 9.98
C LYS A 75 -11.79 -15.85 8.66
N CYS A 76 -11.15 -15.31 7.63
CA CYS A 76 -11.77 -15.11 6.31
C CYS A 76 -12.25 -16.44 5.69
N LEU A 77 -11.42 -17.49 5.73
CA LEU A 77 -11.80 -18.84 5.29
C LEU A 77 -12.88 -19.49 6.17
N SER A 78 -12.99 -19.14 7.46
CA SER A 78 -14.07 -19.63 8.32
C SER A 78 -15.41 -18.93 8.05
N THR A 79 -15.39 -17.70 7.54
CA THR A 79 -16.59 -16.91 7.23
C THR A 79 -17.13 -17.20 5.83
N LEU A 80 -16.25 -17.47 4.85
CA LEU A 80 -16.61 -17.83 3.48
C LEU A 80 -17.60 -19.01 3.32
N PRO A 81 -17.50 -20.14 4.04
CA PRO A 81 -18.44 -21.25 3.91
C PRO A 81 -19.84 -20.94 4.44
N ASN A 82 -20.02 -19.88 5.24
CA ASN A 82 -21.35 -19.46 5.73
C ASN A 82 -22.06 -18.47 4.79
N CYS A 83 -21.38 -17.90 3.80
CA CYS A 83 -22.00 -17.03 2.79
C CYS A 83 -22.44 -17.78 1.52
N MET A 84 -21.97 -19.02 1.31
CA MET A 84 -22.35 -19.88 0.18
C MET A 84 -23.34 -20.99 0.57
N ARG A 85 -24.06 -20.82 1.70
CA ARG A 85 -25.11 -21.75 2.14
C ARG A 85 -26.44 -21.02 2.29
#